data_AF-A0A5N0EFC8-F1
#
_entry.id   AF-A0A5N0EFC8-F1
#
_cell.length_a   1.000
_cell.length_b   1.000
_cell.length_c   1.000
_cell.angle_alpha   90.00
_cell.angle_beta   90.00
_cell.angle_gamma   90.00
#
_symmetry.space_group_name_H-M   'P 1'
#
loop_
_entity.id
_entity.type
_entity.pdbx_description
1 polymer ?
#
loop_
_entity_poly.entity_id
_entity_poly.type
_entity_poly.pdbx_seq_one_letter_code
_entity_poly.pdbx_strand_id
1 'polypeptide(L)'
;MRDLDNSPGGQETADFPPSTDLAGMRAEYGGTPFGSGEDVDLDETWLAGGWEPLLRHWIEQATAVGVAEPNAMVLATVSMTDGTPRPVARTVLCKGLSPEGVTFYTNYDSAKGNQLAAVPFAAATFVWPALGRQVHVRGAIERVGAETTGVYWRSRPRDSQLGAWASRQSRPIGSRAELDRTMAETIARFEDVDEIPVPPHWGGFLLRPDEVEFWQGRRGRLHNRIRVLIADGAMKVERLQP
;
A
#
# COMPACT_ATOMS: atom_id res chain seq x y z
N MET A 1 38.04 52.31 -20.50
CA MET A 1 36.64 52.18 -20.99
C MET A 1 36.54 50.82 -21.66
N ARG A 2 35.99 49.76 -21.07
CA ARG A 2 35.19 49.53 -19.86
C ARG A 2 35.66 48.20 -19.25
N ASP A 3 35.77 48.15 -17.93
CA ASP A 3 35.96 46.90 -17.18
C ASP A 3 34.67 46.06 -17.27
N LEU A 4 34.81 44.78 -17.57
CA LEU A 4 33.72 43.81 -17.52
C LEU A 4 33.61 43.29 -16.09
N ASP A 5 32.62 43.82 -15.39
CA ASP A 5 32.12 43.37 -14.10
C ASP A 5 31.69 41.90 -14.18
N ASN A 6 32.45 41.04 -13.51
CA ASN A 6 32.14 39.63 -13.33
C ASN A 6 31.46 39.46 -11.96
N SER A 7 30.19 39.84 -11.89
CA SER A 7 29.35 39.60 -10.72
C SER A 7 28.83 38.14 -10.74
N PRO A 8 29.08 37.33 -9.70
CA PRO A 8 28.57 35.96 -9.65
C PRO A 8 27.05 35.97 -9.45
N GLY A 9 26.35 35.24 -10.33
CA GLY A 9 24.90 35.07 -10.28
C GLY A 9 24.44 34.56 -8.91
N GLY A 10 23.49 35.29 -8.33
CA GLY A 10 22.84 34.90 -7.09
C GLY A 10 22.18 33.54 -7.24
N GLN A 11 22.61 32.58 -6.41
CA GLN A 11 21.82 31.39 -6.15
C GLN A 11 20.57 31.84 -5.40
N GLU A 12 19.41 31.82 -6.06
CA GLU A 12 18.12 31.84 -5.38
C GLU A 12 18.06 30.62 -4.47
N THR A 13 18.34 30.83 -3.18
CA THR A 13 18.04 29.85 -2.15
C THR A 13 16.53 29.70 -2.08
N ALA A 14 16.02 28.51 -2.35
CA ALA A 14 14.61 28.21 -2.17
C ALA A 14 14.20 28.59 -0.74
N ASP A 15 13.34 29.60 -0.62
CA ASP A 15 12.85 30.09 0.66
C ASP A 15 11.81 29.09 1.18
N PHE A 16 12.24 28.16 2.02
CA PHE A 16 11.34 27.22 2.66
C PHE A 16 10.67 27.90 3.85
N PRO A 17 9.37 27.65 4.08
CA PRO A 17 8.65 28.22 5.21
C PRO A 17 9.32 27.87 6.55
N PRO A 18 9.07 28.65 7.62
CA PRO A 18 9.67 28.44 8.94
C PRO A 18 9.46 27.01 9.44
N SER A 19 10.36 26.57 10.33
CA SER A 19 10.38 25.20 10.84
C SER A 19 9.01 24.80 11.42
N THR A 20 8.35 23.89 10.73
CA THR A 20 7.08 23.29 11.15
C THR A 20 7.25 22.57 12.49
N ASP A 21 6.43 22.91 13.49
CA ASP A 21 6.37 22.15 14.74
C ASP A 21 5.63 20.82 14.52
N LEU A 22 6.42 19.79 14.21
CA LEU A 22 5.90 18.43 14.02
C LEU A 22 5.28 17.87 15.31
N ALA A 23 5.75 18.29 16.50
CA ALA A 23 5.21 17.79 17.77
C ALA A 23 3.81 18.37 18.05
N GLY A 24 3.58 19.62 17.67
CA GLY A 24 2.30 20.32 17.80
C GLY A 24 1.21 19.86 16.82
N MET A 25 1.55 19.11 15.76
CA MET A 25 0.59 18.58 14.77
C MET A 25 -0.33 17.47 15.30
N ARG A 26 -0.17 17.07 16.57
CA ARG A 26 -0.94 15.98 17.16
C ARG A 26 -2.43 16.33 17.21
N ALA A 27 -3.24 15.56 16.49
CA ALA A 27 -4.67 15.51 16.70
C ALA A 27 -5.02 14.61 17.90
N GLU A 28 -6.01 14.99 18.70
CA GLU A 28 -6.59 14.08 19.70
C GLU A 28 -7.53 13.08 19.02
N TYR A 29 -7.45 11.82 19.44
CA TYR A 29 -8.48 10.84 19.11
C TYR A 29 -9.76 11.18 19.88
N GLY A 30 -10.93 10.97 19.28
CA GLY A 30 -12.21 11.17 19.96
C GLY A 30 -13.03 12.29 19.33
N GLY A 31 -14.11 11.86 18.69
CA GLY A 31 -15.00 12.65 17.88
C GLY A 31 -15.59 11.68 16.86
N THR A 32 -16.91 11.58 16.78
CA THR A 32 -17.57 10.87 15.68
C THR A 32 -17.19 11.64 14.42
N PRO A 33 -16.41 11.06 13.48
CA PRO A 33 -15.98 11.83 12.31
C PRO A 33 -17.20 12.38 11.57
N PHE A 34 -18.33 11.65 11.57
CA PHE A 34 -19.57 12.05 10.89
C PHE A 34 -20.86 11.47 11.50
N GLY A 35 -21.07 11.55 12.82
CA GLY A 35 -22.38 11.24 13.43
C GLY A 35 -22.95 9.83 13.18
N SER A 36 -22.12 8.86 12.77
CA SER A 36 -22.58 7.54 12.32
C SER A 36 -22.96 6.57 13.44
N GLY A 37 -23.07 7.02 14.70
CA GLY A 37 -23.48 6.20 15.86
C GLY A 37 -22.71 4.87 15.90
N GLU A 38 -21.50 4.82 16.43
CA GLU A 38 -21.28 4.75 17.87
C GLU A 38 -19.76 4.77 18.06
N ASP A 39 -19.27 5.56 19.02
CA ASP A 39 -17.86 5.59 19.40
C ASP A 39 -17.46 4.33 20.22
N VAL A 40 -17.92 3.16 19.78
CA VAL A 40 -17.82 1.89 20.52
C VAL A 40 -16.43 1.31 20.41
N ASP A 41 -15.93 0.86 21.56
CA ASP A 41 -14.65 0.20 21.68
C ASP A 41 -14.63 -1.07 20.85
N LEU A 42 -13.57 -1.20 20.04
CA LEU A 42 -13.25 -2.44 19.35
C LEU A 42 -13.23 -3.59 20.36
N ASP A 43 -14.03 -4.61 20.08
CA ASP A 43 -14.27 -5.75 20.97
C ASP A 43 -14.00 -7.07 20.24
N GLU A 44 -13.54 -8.08 20.99
CA GLU A 44 -13.14 -9.40 20.50
C GLU A 44 -14.31 -10.12 19.81
N THR A 45 -15.55 -9.85 20.24
CA THR A 45 -16.77 -10.41 19.65
C THR A 45 -16.99 -9.99 18.20
N TRP A 46 -16.41 -8.87 17.75
CA TRP A 46 -16.50 -8.39 16.37
C TRP A 46 -15.77 -9.31 15.38
N LEU A 47 -14.90 -10.20 15.90
CA LEU A 47 -14.14 -11.19 15.14
C LEU A 47 -14.78 -12.58 15.14
N ALA A 48 -16.01 -12.73 15.66
CA ALA A 48 -16.72 -14.01 15.67
C ALA A 48 -16.95 -14.58 14.25
N GLY A 49 -17.07 -13.71 13.24
CA GLY A 49 -17.15 -14.07 11.82
C GLY A 49 -15.81 -14.20 11.10
N GLY A 50 -14.68 -14.03 11.82
CA GLY A 50 -13.34 -13.97 11.26
C GLY A 50 -12.79 -12.54 11.11
N TRP A 51 -11.52 -12.43 10.75
CA TRP A 51 -10.82 -11.15 10.60
C TRP A 51 -11.22 -10.39 9.33
N GLU A 52 -11.45 -11.11 8.24
CA GLU A 52 -11.71 -10.52 6.93
C GLU A 52 -12.98 -9.64 6.90
N PRO A 53 -14.13 -10.08 7.44
CA PRO A 53 -15.34 -9.26 7.46
C PRO A 53 -15.14 -7.92 8.20
N LEU A 54 -14.38 -7.92 9.30
CA LEU A 54 -14.09 -6.70 10.05
C LEU A 54 -13.19 -5.74 9.25
N LEU A 55 -12.15 -6.26 8.57
CA LEU A 55 -11.31 -5.44 7.70
C LEU A 55 -12.13 -4.83 6.55
N ARG A 56 -12.99 -5.64 5.91
CA ARG A 56 -13.89 -5.17 4.85
C ARG A 56 -14.78 -4.03 5.35
N HIS A 57 -15.40 -4.23 6.50
CA HIS A 57 -16.26 -3.21 7.10
C HIS A 57 -15.50 -1.90 7.38
N TRP A 58 -14.26 -1.97 7.86
CA TRP A 58 -13.45 -0.76 8.10
C TRP A 58 -13.03 -0.05 6.80
N ILE A 59 -12.75 -0.80 5.72
CA ILE A 59 -12.53 -0.21 4.38
C ILE A 59 -13.80 0.48 3.87
N GLU A 60 -14.98 -0.12 4.06
CA GLU A 60 -16.27 0.46 3.68
C GLU A 60 -16.56 1.75 4.47
N GLN A 61 -16.28 1.76 5.77
CA GLN A 61 -16.40 2.95 6.60
C GLN A 61 -15.41 4.05 6.18
N ALA A 62 -14.17 3.70 5.85
CA ALA A 62 -13.19 4.65 5.30
C ALA A 62 -13.66 5.25 3.97
N THR A 63 -14.28 4.42 3.12
CA THR A 63 -14.90 4.86 1.87
C THR A 63 -16.05 5.83 2.13
N ALA A 64 -16.95 5.51 3.06
CA ALA A 64 -18.12 6.31 3.38
C ALA A 64 -17.77 7.71 3.91
N VAL A 65 -16.65 7.85 4.62
CA VAL A 65 -16.17 9.16 5.12
C VAL A 65 -15.22 9.88 4.14
N GLY A 66 -15.09 9.37 2.92
CA GLY A 66 -14.33 10.04 1.86
C GLY A 66 -12.81 9.95 1.99
N VAL A 67 -12.28 8.92 2.66
CA VAL A 67 -10.82 8.68 2.64
C VAL A 67 -10.39 8.37 1.21
N ALA A 68 -9.38 9.09 0.71
CA ALA A 68 -8.78 8.79 -0.58
C ALA A 68 -8.08 7.43 -0.56
N GLU A 69 -8.34 6.61 -1.58
CA GLU A 69 -7.79 5.25 -1.70
C GLU A 69 -7.92 4.42 -0.40
N PRO A 70 -9.15 4.14 0.08
CA PRO A 70 -9.34 3.47 1.37
C PRO A 70 -8.79 2.04 1.39
N ASN A 71 -8.55 1.45 0.22
CA ASN A 71 -7.89 0.15 0.04
C ASN A 71 -6.36 0.24 -0.14
N ALA A 72 -5.75 1.42 0.00
CA ALA A 72 -4.31 1.57 0.00
C ALA A 72 -3.70 0.97 1.28
N MET A 73 -2.57 0.29 1.12
CA MET A 73 -1.81 -0.29 2.21
C MET A 73 -0.32 -0.07 2.02
N VAL A 74 0.40 0.20 3.11
CA VAL A 74 1.86 0.24 3.12
C VAL A 74 2.38 -1.20 3.21
N LEU A 75 2.96 -1.70 2.14
CA LEU A 75 3.57 -3.03 2.06
C LEU A 75 5.05 -2.96 2.41
N ALA A 76 5.43 -3.64 3.49
CA ALA A 76 6.81 -3.89 3.88
C ALA A 76 7.29 -5.25 3.37
N THR A 77 8.47 -5.27 2.76
CA THR A 77 9.20 -6.47 2.32
C THR A 77 10.66 -6.39 2.81
N VAL A 78 11.43 -7.45 2.62
CA VAL A 78 12.84 -7.50 3.05
C VAL A 78 13.76 -7.60 1.85
N SER A 79 14.72 -6.69 1.76
CA SER A 79 15.87 -6.81 0.87
C SER A 79 17.02 -7.50 1.59
N MET A 80 17.75 -8.38 0.91
CA MET A 80 18.99 -8.97 1.42
C MET A 80 20.17 -8.25 0.78
N THR A 81 21.00 -7.58 1.58
CA THR A 81 22.22 -6.90 1.12
C THR A 81 23.40 -7.48 1.88
N ASP A 82 24.29 -8.17 1.17
CA ASP A 82 25.45 -8.87 1.75
C ASP A 82 25.04 -9.81 2.91
N GLY A 83 23.92 -10.53 2.72
CA GLY A 83 23.34 -11.41 3.74
C GLY A 83 22.60 -10.69 4.89
N THR A 84 22.59 -9.36 4.92
CA THR A 84 21.92 -8.57 5.95
C THR A 84 20.48 -8.20 5.52
N PRO A 85 19.44 -8.50 6.33
CA PRO A 85 18.08 -8.11 6.02
C PRO A 85 17.86 -6.61 6.21
N ARG A 86 17.24 -5.96 5.22
CA ARG A 86 16.89 -4.54 5.21
C ARG A 86 15.41 -4.36 4.85
N PRO A 87 14.54 -3.92 5.77
CA PRO A 87 13.15 -3.64 5.46
C PRO A 87 13.00 -2.54 4.41
N VAL A 88 12.03 -2.70 3.51
CA VAL A 88 11.68 -1.70 2.50
C VAL A 88 10.16 -1.59 2.45
N ALA A 89 9.64 -0.36 2.50
CA ALA A 89 8.21 -0.09 2.48
C ALA A 89 7.80 0.75 1.26
N ARG A 90 6.58 0.54 0.78
CA ARG A 90 5.91 1.37 -0.24
C ARG A 90 4.40 1.16 -0.18
N THR A 91 3.63 2.10 -0.71
CA THR A 91 2.18 1.91 -0.88
C THR A 91 1.88 0.98 -2.06
N VAL A 92 0.91 0.10 -1.86
CA VAL A 92 0.23 -0.69 -2.91
C VAL A 92 -1.27 -0.67 -2.65
N LEU A 93 -2.06 -1.08 -3.64
CA LEU A 93 -3.51 -1.17 -3.49
C LEU A 93 -3.93 -2.62 -3.23
N CYS A 94 -4.75 -2.82 -2.20
CA CYS A 94 -5.51 -4.05 -2.01
C CYS A 94 -6.56 -4.17 -3.13
N LYS A 95 -6.50 -5.27 -3.90
CA LYS A 95 -7.38 -5.55 -5.05
C LYS A 95 -8.23 -6.80 -4.87
N GLY A 96 -7.94 -7.59 -3.86
CA GLY A 96 -8.77 -8.70 -3.41
C GLY A 96 -8.64 -8.86 -1.91
N LEU A 97 -9.76 -9.20 -1.26
CA LEU A 97 -9.83 -9.47 0.16
C LEU A 97 -10.76 -10.66 0.35
N SER A 98 -10.26 -11.70 1.01
CA SER A 98 -10.98 -12.94 1.32
C SER A 98 -10.38 -13.56 2.59
N PRO A 99 -11.02 -14.60 3.20
CA PRO A 99 -10.48 -15.25 4.39
C PRO A 99 -9.05 -15.80 4.20
N GLU A 100 -8.67 -16.12 2.96
CA GLU A 100 -7.33 -16.55 2.58
C GLU A 100 -6.27 -15.45 2.67
N GLY A 101 -6.66 -14.18 2.58
CA GLY A 101 -5.74 -13.06 2.71
C GLY A 101 -6.02 -11.84 1.83
N VAL A 102 -4.97 -11.05 1.62
CA VAL A 102 -5.02 -9.79 0.87
C VAL A 102 -4.27 -9.92 -0.45
N THR A 103 -4.94 -9.64 -1.56
CA THR A 103 -4.36 -9.70 -2.91
C THR A 103 -3.97 -8.31 -3.42
N PHE A 104 -2.77 -8.17 -3.98
CA PHE A 104 -2.32 -6.98 -4.70
C PHE A 104 -1.59 -7.36 -5.98
N TYR A 105 -1.50 -6.44 -6.96
CA TYR A 105 -0.88 -6.70 -8.26
C TYR A 105 0.30 -5.79 -8.52
N THR A 106 1.35 -6.32 -9.15
CA THR A 106 2.61 -5.62 -9.40
C THR A 106 3.38 -6.24 -10.57
N ASN A 107 4.48 -5.59 -10.94
CA ASN A 107 5.53 -6.16 -11.76
C ASN A 107 6.43 -7.07 -10.89
N TYR A 108 6.58 -8.34 -11.29
CA TYR A 108 7.42 -9.36 -10.64
C TYR A 108 8.92 -9.04 -10.69
N ASP A 109 9.37 -8.28 -11.69
CA ASP A 109 10.78 -7.89 -11.85
C ASP A 109 11.15 -6.62 -11.07
N SER A 110 10.15 -5.99 -10.41
CA SER A 110 10.38 -4.81 -9.58
C SER A 110 11.18 -5.11 -8.33
N ALA A 111 11.66 -4.07 -7.63
CA ALA A 111 12.38 -4.24 -6.37
C ALA A 111 11.59 -5.08 -5.36
N LYS A 112 10.28 -4.81 -5.19
CA LYS A 112 9.43 -5.60 -4.28
C LYS A 112 9.22 -7.03 -4.77
N GLY A 113 9.11 -7.25 -6.08
CA GLY A 113 8.94 -8.59 -6.65
C GLY A 113 10.18 -9.47 -6.41
N ASN A 114 11.37 -8.92 -6.63
CA ASN A 114 12.63 -9.60 -6.32
C ASN A 114 12.80 -9.88 -4.82
N GLN A 115 12.42 -8.92 -3.97
CA GLN A 115 12.44 -9.08 -2.51
C GLN A 115 11.51 -10.19 -2.05
N LEU A 116 10.28 -10.25 -2.58
CA LEU A 116 9.29 -11.28 -2.26
C LEU A 116 9.68 -12.66 -2.80
N ALA A 117 10.42 -12.72 -3.91
CA ALA A 117 10.98 -13.98 -4.41
C ALA A 117 12.09 -14.53 -3.50
N ALA A 118 12.90 -13.64 -2.89
CA ALA A 118 13.99 -14.03 -2.00
C ALA A 118 13.51 -14.31 -0.55
N VAL A 119 12.61 -13.49 -0.04
CA VAL A 119 12.02 -13.60 1.30
C VAL A 119 10.50 -13.53 1.14
N PRO A 120 9.80 -14.69 1.09
CA PRO A 120 8.37 -14.76 0.77
C PRO A 120 7.48 -14.44 1.98
N PHE A 121 7.82 -13.38 2.71
CA PHE A 121 7.07 -12.86 3.84
C PHE A 121 6.92 -11.35 3.69
N ALA A 122 5.75 -10.83 4.09
CA ALA A 122 5.48 -9.41 4.07
C ALA A 122 4.61 -8.99 5.25
N ALA A 123 4.58 -7.68 5.48
CA ALA A 123 3.59 -7.03 6.30
C ALA A 123 2.90 -5.93 5.49
N ALA A 124 1.60 -5.77 5.65
CA ALA A 124 0.82 -4.69 5.07
C ALA A 124 0.11 -3.92 6.19
N THR A 125 0.08 -2.59 6.10
CA THR A 125 -0.67 -1.75 7.04
C THR A 125 -1.64 -0.84 6.29
N PHE A 126 -2.92 -0.97 6.60
CA PHE A 126 -3.95 0.00 6.27
C PHE A 126 -3.97 1.08 7.35
N VAL A 127 -4.04 2.35 6.94
CA VAL A 127 -4.09 3.49 7.87
C VAL A 127 -5.20 4.43 7.43
N TRP A 128 -6.13 4.70 8.33
CA TRP A 128 -7.22 5.66 8.12
C TRP A 128 -7.19 6.71 9.22
N PRO A 129 -6.37 7.77 9.08
CA PRO A 129 -6.22 8.79 10.12
C PRO A 129 -7.55 9.46 10.48
N ALA A 130 -8.41 9.70 9.48
CA ALA A 130 -9.74 10.29 9.67
C ALA A 130 -10.67 9.44 10.56
N LEU A 131 -10.41 8.12 10.68
CA LEU A 131 -11.15 7.22 11.55
C LEU A 131 -10.38 6.86 12.82
N GLY A 132 -9.12 7.29 12.94
CA GLY A 132 -8.22 6.83 14.00
C GLY A 132 -8.05 5.32 14.01
N ARG A 133 -7.88 4.68 12.84
CA ARG A 133 -7.81 3.22 12.71
C ARG A 133 -6.63 2.76 11.90
N GLN A 134 -6.11 1.59 12.26
CA GLN A 134 -5.12 0.85 11.49
C GLN A 134 -5.46 -0.63 11.48
N VAL A 135 -5.09 -1.32 10.40
CA VAL A 135 -5.08 -2.78 10.35
C VAL A 135 -3.74 -3.24 9.83
N HIS A 136 -3.11 -4.14 10.57
CA HIS A 136 -1.84 -4.76 10.21
C HIS A 136 -2.11 -6.20 9.78
N VAL A 137 -1.59 -6.61 8.64
CA VAL A 137 -1.68 -7.97 8.10
C VAL A 137 -0.26 -8.47 7.87
N ARG A 138 0.11 -9.64 8.41
CA ARG A 138 1.45 -10.21 8.28
C ARG A 138 1.38 -11.66 7.93
N GLY A 139 2.30 -12.13 7.10
CA GLY A 139 2.45 -13.55 6.81
C GLY A 139 3.13 -13.83 5.48
N ALA A 140 2.88 -15.03 4.96
CA ALA A 140 3.53 -15.55 3.77
C ALA A 140 2.94 -14.93 2.48
N ILE A 141 3.78 -14.86 1.45
CA ILE A 141 3.41 -14.34 0.13
C ILE A 141 3.40 -15.47 -0.89
N GLU A 142 2.31 -15.57 -1.64
CA GLU A 142 2.14 -16.49 -2.77
C GLU A 142 1.83 -15.74 -4.05
N ARG A 143 2.25 -16.24 -5.20
CA ARG A 143 1.78 -15.70 -6.49
C ARG A 143 0.37 -16.21 -6.77
N VAL A 144 -0.50 -15.34 -7.24
CA VAL A 144 -1.82 -15.77 -7.73
C VAL A 144 -1.69 -16.44 -9.10
N GLY A 145 -2.66 -17.28 -9.45
CA GLY A 145 -2.68 -17.99 -10.73
C GLY A 145 -2.77 -17.06 -11.94
N ALA A 146 -2.36 -17.57 -13.11
CA ALA A 146 -2.43 -16.85 -14.38
C ALA A 146 -3.88 -16.46 -14.74
N GLU A 147 -4.86 -17.31 -14.41
CA GLU A 147 -6.28 -17.03 -14.61
C GLU A 147 -6.75 -15.82 -13.78
N THR A 148 -6.48 -15.83 -12.47
CA THR A 148 -6.78 -14.72 -11.54
C THR A 148 -6.10 -13.43 -11.99
N THR A 149 -4.87 -13.54 -12.51
CA THR A 149 -4.14 -12.41 -13.10
C THR A 149 -4.84 -11.89 -14.35
N GLY A 150 -5.25 -12.76 -15.26
CA GLY A 150 -5.93 -12.38 -16.50
C GLY A 150 -7.28 -11.71 -16.26
N VAL A 151 -8.07 -12.21 -15.30
CA VAL A 151 -9.35 -11.60 -14.90
C VAL A 151 -9.14 -10.17 -14.42
N TYR A 152 -8.23 -9.95 -13.47
CA TYR A 152 -7.97 -8.61 -12.97
C TYR A 152 -7.29 -7.71 -14.02
N TRP A 153 -6.41 -8.25 -14.87
CA TRP A 153 -5.78 -7.47 -15.92
C TRP A 153 -6.80 -6.86 -16.89
N ARG A 154 -7.80 -7.64 -17.31
CA ARG A 154 -8.87 -7.18 -18.21
C ARG A 154 -9.73 -6.08 -17.60
N SER A 155 -9.86 -6.00 -16.27
CA SER A 155 -10.61 -4.93 -15.61
C SER A 155 -9.83 -3.63 -15.46
N ARG A 156 -8.52 -3.62 -15.74
CA ARG A 156 -7.71 -2.40 -15.65
C ARG A 156 -8.03 -1.45 -16.80
N PRO A 157 -8.06 -0.12 -16.56
CA PRO A 157 -8.11 0.86 -17.63
C PRO A 157 -6.98 0.66 -18.64
N ARG A 158 -7.23 0.92 -19.92
CA ARG A 158 -6.25 0.75 -21.00
C ARG A 158 -4.92 1.46 -20.71
N ASP A 159 -4.97 2.70 -20.21
CA ASP A 159 -3.77 3.46 -19.85
C ASP A 159 -2.94 2.77 -18.74
N SER A 160 -3.61 2.09 -17.81
CA SER A 160 -2.95 1.29 -16.78
C SER A 160 -2.30 0.03 -17.34
N GLN A 161 -2.92 -0.60 -18.34
CA GLN A 161 -2.34 -1.75 -19.06
C GLN A 161 -1.10 -1.31 -19.87
N LEU A 162 -1.20 -0.22 -20.62
CA LEU A 162 -0.11 0.39 -21.38
C LEU A 162 1.04 0.81 -20.48
N GLY A 163 0.75 1.51 -19.37
CA GLY A 163 1.77 1.91 -18.40
C GLY A 163 2.51 0.72 -17.77
N ALA A 164 1.83 -0.42 -17.58
CA ALA A 164 2.47 -1.64 -17.10
C ALA A 164 3.39 -2.29 -18.15
N TRP A 165 3.07 -2.18 -19.44
CA TRP A 165 3.96 -2.61 -20.53
C TRP A 165 5.17 -1.69 -20.73
N ALA A 166 4.95 -0.37 -20.62
CA ALA A 166 6.00 0.63 -20.79
C ALA A 166 7.01 0.61 -19.63
N SER A 167 6.55 0.31 -18.42
CA SER A 167 7.36 0.45 -17.21
C SER A 167 8.24 -0.78 -16.92
N ARG A 168 9.56 -0.60 -16.98
CA ARG A 168 10.53 -1.47 -16.30
C ARG A 168 10.65 -1.09 -14.82
N GLN A 169 9.60 -1.39 -14.05
CA GLN A 169 9.42 -0.88 -12.69
C GLN A 169 10.68 -1.08 -11.82
N SER A 170 11.10 -0.01 -11.12
CA SER A 170 12.29 0.03 -10.26
C SER A 170 13.65 0.00 -10.96
N ARG A 171 13.72 -0.01 -12.30
CA ARG A 171 14.98 0.18 -13.01
C ARG A 171 15.32 1.67 -13.17
N PRO A 172 16.61 2.05 -13.15
CA PRO A 172 17.02 3.40 -13.49
C PRO A 172 16.56 3.78 -14.90
N ILE A 173 16.25 5.06 -15.09
CA ILE A 173 15.92 5.68 -16.38
C ILE A 173 16.60 7.04 -16.45
N GLY A 174 17.12 7.43 -17.61
CA GLY A 174 17.99 8.59 -17.74
C GLY A 174 17.27 9.92 -17.56
N SER A 175 15.98 9.99 -17.90
CA SER A 175 15.20 11.23 -17.76
C SER A 175 13.68 11.02 -17.81
N ARG A 176 12.94 12.07 -17.47
CA ARG A 176 11.48 12.13 -17.69
C ARG A 176 11.11 12.02 -19.18
N ALA A 177 11.87 12.68 -20.05
CA ALA A 177 11.63 12.62 -21.50
C ALA A 177 11.78 11.20 -22.05
N GLU A 178 12.74 10.42 -21.51
CA GLU A 178 12.89 9.01 -21.86
C GLU A 178 11.70 8.15 -21.39
N LEU A 179 11.14 8.45 -20.22
CA LEU A 179 9.93 7.79 -19.73
C LEU A 179 8.73 8.07 -20.65
N ASP A 180 8.53 9.34 -21.02
CA ASP A 180 7.43 9.75 -21.91
C ASP A 180 7.58 9.13 -23.31
N ARG A 181 8.81 9.06 -23.84
CA ARG A 181 9.11 8.37 -25.10
C ARG A 181 8.77 6.87 -25.02
N THR A 182 9.17 6.20 -23.94
CA THR A 182 8.85 4.76 -23.75
C THR A 182 7.34 4.52 -23.72
N MET A 183 6.59 5.44 -23.11
CA MET A 183 5.12 5.39 -23.11
C MET A 183 4.55 5.58 -24.52
N ALA A 184 5.02 6.59 -25.27
CA ALA A 184 4.56 6.84 -26.63
C ALA A 184 4.84 5.65 -27.58
N GLU A 185 6.03 5.05 -27.49
CA GLU A 185 6.39 3.84 -28.24
C GLU A 185 5.48 2.66 -27.87
N THR A 186 5.12 2.52 -26.59
CA THR A 186 4.21 1.47 -26.12
C THR A 186 2.78 1.69 -26.62
N ILE A 187 2.30 2.93 -26.62
CA ILE A 187 0.99 3.29 -27.18
C ILE A 187 0.94 2.92 -28.66
N ALA A 188 1.93 3.36 -29.45
CA ALA A 188 2.00 3.06 -30.89
C ALA A 188 2.07 1.55 -31.16
N ARG A 189 2.82 0.80 -30.34
CA ARG A 189 2.92 -0.67 -30.44
C ARG A 189 1.58 -1.38 -30.27
N PHE A 190 0.67 -0.84 -29.45
CA PHE A 190 -0.62 -1.45 -29.12
C PHE A 190 -1.82 -0.71 -29.73
N GLU A 191 -1.59 0.23 -30.67
CA GLU A 191 -2.66 1.06 -31.25
C GLU A 191 -3.81 0.22 -31.82
N ASP A 192 -3.48 -0.78 -32.64
CA ASP A 192 -4.44 -1.68 -33.28
C ASP A 192 -4.76 -2.95 -32.45
N VAL A 193 -4.43 -2.94 -31.16
CA VAL A 193 -4.67 -4.08 -30.25
C VAL A 193 -5.83 -3.74 -29.32
N ASP A 194 -6.99 -4.35 -29.58
CA ASP A 194 -8.20 -4.18 -28.77
C ASP A 194 -7.98 -4.65 -27.33
N GLU A 195 -7.57 -5.90 -27.16
CA GLU A 195 -7.25 -6.51 -25.86
C GLU A 195 -5.74 -6.61 -25.67
N ILE A 196 -5.17 -5.70 -24.87
CA ILE A 196 -3.74 -5.73 -24.55
C ILE A 196 -3.46 -6.98 -23.72
N PRO A 197 -2.51 -7.85 -24.11
CA PRO A 197 -2.19 -9.06 -23.35
C PRO A 197 -1.50 -8.73 -22.02
N VAL A 198 -1.59 -9.66 -21.06
CA VAL A 198 -0.85 -9.55 -19.80
C VAL A 198 0.66 -9.62 -20.09
N PRO A 199 1.49 -8.68 -19.61
CA PRO A 199 2.94 -8.81 -19.67
C PRO A 199 3.42 -10.05 -18.91
N PRO A 200 4.43 -10.79 -19.40
CA PRO A 200 4.89 -12.04 -18.77
C PRO A 200 5.45 -11.83 -17.36
N HIS A 201 5.91 -10.61 -17.05
CA HIS A 201 6.47 -10.22 -15.76
C HIS A 201 5.45 -9.54 -14.85
N TRP A 202 4.14 -9.60 -15.15
CA TRP A 202 3.11 -8.92 -14.39
C TRP A 202 2.11 -9.90 -13.79
N GLY A 203 1.71 -9.68 -12.54
CA GLY A 203 0.64 -10.45 -11.91
C GLY A 203 0.40 -10.10 -10.45
N GLY A 204 -0.28 -11.01 -9.75
CA GLY A 204 -0.72 -10.78 -8.38
C GLY A 204 0.07 -11.56 -7.33
N PHE A 205 0.10 -11.01 -6.14
CA PHE A 205 0.52 -11.68 -4.91
C PHE A 205 -0.65 -11.74 -3.94
N LEU A 206 -0.79 -12.87 -3.26
CA LEU A 206 -1.65 -13.08 -2.10
C LEU A 206 -0.78 -13.06 -0.84
N LEU A 207 -1.05 -12.12 0.06
CA LEU A 207 -0.54 -12.12 1.42
C LEU A 207 -1.47 -12.97 2.29
N ARG A 208 -1.04 -14.18 2.64
CA ARG A 208 -1.75 -15.08 3.55
C ARG A 208 -1.38 -14.75 4.99
N PRO A 209 -2.34 -14.32 5.82
CA PRO A 209 -2.01 -13.90 7.16
C PRO A 209 -1.75 -15.07 8.11
N ASP A 210 -0.67 -14.98 8.87
CA ASP A 210 -0.48 -15.71 10.13
C ASP A 210 -0.83 -14.82 11.35
N GLU A 211 -0.86 -13.49 11.14
CA GLU A 211 -1.22 -12.49 12.13
C GLU A 211 -2.00 -11.33 11.48
N VAL A 212 -3.10 -10.93 12.11
CA VAL A 212 -3.84 -9.71 11.79
C VAL A 212 -4.05 -8.90 13.08
N GLU A 213 -3.70 -7.62 13.10
CA GLU A 213 -3.94 -6.74 14.25
C GLU A 213 -4.87 -5.59 13.84
N PHE A 214 -5.94 -5.41 14.61
CA PHE A 214 -6.84 -4.26 14.53
C PHE A 214 -6.49 -3.27 15.63
N TRP A 215 -6.26 -2.02 15.24
CA TRP A 215 -5.94 -0.93 16.14
C TRP A 215 -6.97 0.20 15.98
N GLN A 216 -7.52 0.66 17.11
CA GLN A 216 -8.43 1.79 17.17
C GLN A 216 -7.94 2.82 18.21
N GLY A 217 -7.72 4.03 17.74
CA GLY A 217 -7.28 5.17 18.53
C GLY A 217 -8.34 5.61 19.54
N ARG A 218 -7.87 6.01 20.73
CA ARG A 218 -8.68 6.43 21.87
C ARG A 218 -8.00 7.55 22.64
N ARG A 219 -8.79 8.32 23.38
CA ARG A 219 -8.29 9.35 24.30
C ARG A 219 -7.40 8.74 25.37
N GLY A 220 -6.48 9.54 25.92
CA GLY A 220 -5.61 9.08 27.01
C GLY A 220 -4.59 7.99 26.64
N ARG A 221 -4.42 7.66 25.35
CA ARG A 221 -3.52 6.61 24.84
C ARG A 221 -3.93 5.17 25.20
N LEU A 222 -5.14 4.97 25.71
CA LEU A 222 -5.70 3.63 25.98
C LEU A 222 -6.33 3.05 24.70
N HIS A 223 -5.49 2.82 23.69
CA HIS A 223 -5.92 2.30 22.38
C HIS A 223 -6.47 0.88 22.49
N ASN A 224 -7.52 0.59 21.71
CA ASN A 224 -8.01 -0.77 21.57
C ASN A 224 -7.14 -1.49 20.54
N ARG A 225 -6.56 -2.62 20.94
CA ARG A 225 -5.70 -3.45 20.09
C ARG A 225 -6.14 -4.89 20.22
N ILE A 226 -6.58 -5.48 19.11
CA ILE A 226 -6.96 -6.90 19.05
C ILE A 226 -6.16 -7.58 17.96
N ARG A 227 -5.43 -8.63 18.36
CA ARG A 227 -4.64 -9.48 17.48
C ARG A 227 -5.37 -10.79 17.22
N VAL A 228 -5.33 -11.23 15.97
CA VAL A 228 -5.78 -12.55 15.51
C VAL A 228 -4.56 -13.32 15.03
N LEU A 229 -4.24 -14.42 15.69
CA LEU A 229 -3.21 -15.37 15.25
C LEU A 229 -3.88 -16.51 14.49
N ILE A 230 -3.36 -16.83 13.31
CA ILE A 230 -3.94 -17.82 12.39
C ILE A 230 -2.92 -18.94 12.21
N ALA A 231 -3.27 -20.14 12.67
CA ALA A 231 -2.43 -21.33 12.53
C ALA A 231 -3.32 -22.57 12.37
N ASP A 232 -2.96 -23.45 11.44
CA ASP A 232 -3.63 -24.76 11.22
C ASP A 232 -5.16 -24.68 11.10
N GLY A 233 -5.67 -23.61 10.48
CA GLY A 233 -7.11 -23.38 10.29
C GLY A 233 -7.85 -22.89 11.56
N ALA A 234 -7.14 -22.68 12.66
CA ALA A 234 -7.66 -22.09 13.89
C ALA A 234 -7.29 -20.60 13.99
N MET A 235 -8.18 -19.83 14.63
CA MET A 235 -7.94 -18.43 14.96
C MET A 235 -7.90 -18.26 16.48
N LYS A 236 -6.87 -17.57 16.98
CA LYS A 236 -6.78 -17.13 18.38
C LYS A 236 -6.88 -15.61 18.43
N VAL A 237 -7.88 -15.11 19.15
CA VAL A 237 -8.12 -13.67 19.34
C VAL A 237 -7.57 -13.24 20.71
N GLU A 238 -6.77 -12.18 20.73
CA GLU A 238 -6.13 -11.65 21.93
C GLU A 238 -6.18 -10.12 21.96
N ARG A 239 -6.56 -9.55 23.10
CA ARG A 239 -6.37 -8.12 23.35
C ARG A 239 -4.95 -7.81 23.77
N LEU A 240 -4.39 -6.75 23.22
CA LEU A 240 -3.05 -6.26 23.53
C LEU A 240 -3.14 -4.97 24.35
N GLN A 241 -2.12 -4.72 25.18
CA GLN A 241 -1.93 -3.40 25.78
C GLN A 241 -1.57 -2.37 24.71
N PRO A 242 -2.00 -1.10 24.86
CA PRO A 242 -1.69 -0.03 23.93
C PRO A 242 -0.19 0.21 23.77
#